data_AF-A0A928YBP9-F1
#
_entry.id   AF-A0A928YBP9-F1
#
_cell.length_a   1.000
_cell.length_b   1.000
_cell.length_c   1.000
_cell.angle_alpha   90.00
_cell.angle_beta   90.00
_cell.angle_gamma   90.00
#
_symmetry.space_group_name_H-M   'P 1'
#
loop_
_entity.id
_entity.type
_entity.pdbx_description
1 polymer ?
#
loop_
_entity_poly.entity_id
_entity_poly.type
_entity_poly.pdbx_seq_one_letter_code
_entity_poly.pdbx_strand_id
1 'polypeptide(L)'
;MKNAEKKPKSSVRHTRAIQVDRQKRPLVDNLTEEIEELFCSMVHPLTLMQCDLFGQMGLRERTLTLPVMMALLLSAIWRQIASVSELVRVIRDEALLWEEPKQLSQQALSQRFNTLPAILFLHVLNQLLPLMQERWQRRKRPLPPEIAWAQSRFAACLIVDGSTLDALIRKVGLLRDLEKNPLAGKMTALLHLGSQLPDKIWFDPQASSHDQSWWQMIIQHVQAGSLLLFDLGYTNFTRFRELTAKRVTFITRAKRTQLEV
;
A
#
# COMPACT_ATOMS: atom_id res chain seq x y z
N MET A 1 43.86 19.02 -9.66
CA MET A 1 43.17 17.71 -9.63
C MET A 1 41.99 17.82 -8.68
N LYS A 2 40.75 17.77 -9.17
CA LYS A 2 39.54 17.87 -8.32
C LYS A 2 39.27 16.49 -7.72
N ASN A 3 39.34 16.40 -6.38
CA ASN A 3 38.95 15.22 -5.63
C ASN A 3 37.44 14.98 -5.80
N ALA A 4 37.06 13.89 -6.45
CA ALA A 4 35.68 13.43 -6.50
C ALA A 4 35.32 12.79 -5.16
N GLU A 5 34.50 13.46 -4.36
CA GLU A 5 33.90 12.88 -3.16
C GLU A 5 33.09 11.63 -3.53
N LYS A 6 33.53 10.48 -3.03
CA LYS A 6 32.81 9.21 -3.16
C LYS A 6 31.50 9.31 -2.37
N LYS A 7 30.36 9.34 -3.08
CA LYS A 7 29.03 9.22 -2.48
C LYS A 7 28.96 7.96 -1.60
N PRO A 8 28.37 8.03 -0.40
CA PRO A 8 28.21 6.88 0.46
C PRO A 8 27.38 5.81 -0.24
N LYS A 9 27.85 4.55 -0.20
CA LYS A 9 27.13 3.41 -0.76
C LYS A 9 25.81 3.24 -0.01
N SER A 10 24.69 3.43 -0.71
CA SER A 10 23.36 3.08 -0.22
C SER A 10 23.35 1.61 0.21
N SER A 11 22.95 1.34 1.46
CA SER A 11 22.70 -0.01 1.98
C SER A 11 21.42 -0.65 1.42
N VAL A 12 20.60 0.14 0.73
CA VAL A 12 19.39 -0.32 0.06
C VAL A 12 19.80 -0.89 -1.30
N ARG A 13 19.61 -2.20 -1.50
CA ARG A 13 19.73 -2.84 -2.82
C ARG A 13 18.91 -2.03 -3.82
N HIS A 14 19.54 -1.55 -4.89
CA HIS A 14 18.85 -0.82 -5.96
C HIS A 14 17.62 -1.61 -6.42
N THR A 15 16.42 -1.01 -6.32
CA THR A 15 15.13 -1.68 -6.57
C THR A 15 14.99 -2.21 -8.00
N ARG A 16 15.79 -1.68 -8.93
CA ARG A 16 15.93 -2.23 -10.30
C ARG A 16 16.44 -3.67 -10.30
N ALA A 17 17.33 -4.03 -9.37
CA ALA A 17 17.78 -5.40 -9.19
C ALA A 17 16.61 -6.29 -8.70
N ILE A 18 15.74 -5.77 -7.83
CA ILE A 18 14.57 -6.51 -7.31
C ILE A 18 13.53 -6.76 -8.41
N GLN A 19 13.24 -5.76 -9.25
CA GLN A 19 12.29 -5.91 -10.36
C GLN A 19 12.80 -6.84 -11.46
N VAL A 20 14.09 -6.74 -11.82
CA VAL A 20 14.72 -7.66 -12.80
C VAL A 20 14.81 -9.08 -12.25
N ASP A 21 15.06 -9.24 -10.95
CA ASP A 21 15.07 -10.54 -10.29
C ASP A 21 13.67 -11.18 -10.29
N ARG A 22 12.60 -10.41 -10.02
CA ARG A 22 11.21 -10.90 -10.10
C ARG A 22 10.82 -11.40 -11.49
N GLN A 23 11.28 -10.76 -12.58
CA GLN A 23 11.03 -11.24 -13.95
C GLN A 23 11.70 -12.58 -14.27
N LYS A 24 12.73 -12.98 -13.51
CA LYS A 24 13.49 -14.21 -13.73
C LYS A 24 13.06 -15.36 -12.82
N ARG A 25 12.21 -15.11 -11.82
CA ARG A 25 11.76 -16.14 -10.89
C ARG A 25 10.69 -17.01 -11.55
N PRO A 26 10.76 -18.34 -11.40
CA PRO A 26 9.65 -19.20 -11.79
C PRO A 26 8.41 -18.81 -11.00
N LEU A 27 7.24 -19.01 -11.60
CA LEU A 27 5.98 -18.75 -10.94
C LEU A 27 5.84 -19.74 -9.78
N VAL A 28 5.98 -19.24 -8.55
CA VAL A 28 5.84 -20.06 -7.34
C VAL A 28 4.38 -20.01 -6.96
N ASP A 29 3.73 -21.17 -6.90
CA ASP A 29 2.42 -21.26 -6.30
C ASP A 29 2.54 -21.23 -4.78
N ASN A 30 2.53 -20.00 -4.24
CA ASN A 30 2.67 -19.70 -2.81
C ASN A 30 1.33 -19.34 -2.17
N LEU A 31 0.23 -19.60 -2.87
CA LEU A 31 -1.12 -19.34 -2.42
C LEU A 31 -1.64 -20.63 -1.77
N THR A 32 -1.57 -20.69 -0.44
CA THR A 32 -2.08 -21.86 0.29
C THR A 32 -3.61 -21.80 0.38
N GLU A 33 -4.25 -22.95 0.54
CA GLU A 33 -5.71 -23.07 0.72
C GLU A 33 -6.22 -22.14 1.84
N GLU A 34 -5.52 -22.05 2.97
CA GLU A 34 -5.84 -21.14 4.08
C GLU A 34 -5.88 -19.66 3.67
N ILE A 35 -4.99 -19.24 2.75
CA ILE A 35 -4.95 -17.86 2.25
C ILE A 35 -6.06 -17.64 1.22
N GLU A 36 -6.33 -18.62 0.37
CA GLU A 36 -7.45 -18.57 -0.57
C GLU A 36 -8.78 -18.43 0.15
N GLU A 37 -9.03 -19.26 1.17
CA GLU A 37 -10.21 -19.16 2.04
C GLU A 37 -10.31 -17.77 2.70
N LEU A 38 -9.17 -17.21 3.11
CA LEU A 38 -9.14 -15.87 3.71
C LEU A 38 -9.52 -14.78 2.70
N PHE A 39 -9.04 -14.87 1.46
CA PHE A 39 -9.43 -13.96 0.39
C PHE A 39 -10.91 -14.12 0.02
N CYS A 40 -11.39 -15.36 -0.13
CA CYS A 40 -12.79 -15.66 -0.42
C CYS A 40 -13.73 -15.17 0.69
N SER A 41 -13.37 -15.36 1.96
CA SER A 41 -14.24 -14.99 3.08
C SER A 41 -14.25 -13.49 3.40
N MET A 42 -13.13 -12.78 3.19
CA MET A 42 -13.03 -11.37 3.59
C MET A 42 -13.03 -10.39 2.42
N VAL A 43 -12.40 -10.71 1.29
CA VAL A 43 -12.22 -9.76 0.19
C VAL A 43 -13.31 -9.89 -0.85
N HIS A 44 -13.76 -11.11 -1.16
CA HIS A 44 -14.80 -11.33 -2.16
C HIS A 44 -16.12 -10.60 -1.83
N PRO A 45 -16.69 -10.68 -0.60
CA PRO A 45 -17.95 -10.01 -0.29
C PRO A 45 -17.83 -8.48 -0.42
N LEU A 46 -16.72 -7.91 0.04
CA LEU A 46 -16.45 -6.48 -0.10
C LEU A 46 -16.31 -6.05 -1.57
N THR A 47 -15.75 -6.93 -2.40
CA THR A 47 -15.65 -6.69 -3.84
C THR A 47 -17.02 -6.67 -4.49
N LEU A 48 -17.91 -7.60 -4.13
CA LEU A 48 -19.29 -7.63 -4.62
C LEU A 48 -20.07 -6.37 -4.21
N MET A 49 -19.84 -5.83 -3.01
CA MET A 49 -20.45 -4.57 -2.56
C MET A 49 -20.06 -3.35 -3.41
N GLN A 50 -18.95 -3.42 -4.16
CA GLN A 50 -18.51 -2.34 -5.05
C GLN A 50 -19.04 -2.50 -6.49
N CYS A 51 -19.79 -3.56 -6.82
CA CYS A 51 -20.33 -3.77 -8.17
C CYS A 51 -21.36 -2.70 -8.56
N ASP A 52 -22.19 -2.22 -7.64
CA ASP A 52 -23.14 -1.14 -7.95
C ASP A 52 -22.41 0.16 -8.35
N LEU A 53 -21.37 0.52 -7.61
CA LEU A 53 -20.52 1.66 -7.93
C LEU A 53 -19.80 1.46 -9.27
N PHE A 54 -19.34 0.25 -9.52
CA PHE A 54 -18.73 -0.14 -10.80
C PHE A 54 -19.69 0.12 -11.97
N GLY A 55 -20.96 -0.30 -11.84
CA GLY A 55 -22.01 -0.04 -12.82
C GLY A 55 -22.32 1.45 -12.98
N GLN A 56 -22.42 2.20 -11.88
CA GLN A 56 -22.66 3.65 -11.89
C GLN A 56 -21.55 4.45 -12.59
N MET A 57 -20.31 3.95 -12.58
CA MET A 57 -19.19 4.52 -13.33
C MET A 57 -19.26 4.24 -14.86
N GLY A 58 -20.34 3.60 -15.35
CA GLY A 58 -20.52 3.27 -16.76
C GLY A 58 -19.60 2.15 -17.25
N LEU A 59 -18.98 1.39 -16.33
CA LEU A 59 -18.09 0.30 -16.68
C LEU A 59 -18.93 -0.92 -17.09
N ARG A 60 -18.72 -1.41 -18.30
CA ARG A 60 -19.46 -2.57 -18.81
C ARG A 60 -19.07 -3.85 -18.06
N GLU A 61 -20.05 -4.55 -17.51
CA GLU A 61 -19.90 -5.91 -16.98
C GLU A 61 -19.98 -6.92 -18.13
N ARG A 62 -18.80 -7.34 -18.60
CA ARG A 62 -18.64 -8.49 -19.51
C ARG A 62 -17.75 -9.50 -18.80
N THR A 63 -16.90 -10.24 -19.51
CA THR A 63 -16.01 -11.26 -18.92
C THR A 63 -15.05 -10.73 -17.84
N LEU A 64 -14.67 -9.44 -17.87
CA LEU A 64 -13.72 -8.83 -16.92
C LEU A 64 -14.43 -7.97 -15.86
N THR A 65 -15.39 -8.52 -15.12
CA THR A 65 -16.11 -7.82 -14.04
C THR A 65 -15.17 -7.37 -12.90
N LEU A 66 -15.67 -6.58 -11.95
CA LEU A 66 -14.87 -6.17 -10.80
C LEU A 66 -14.35 -7.38 -9.96
N PRO A 67 -15.16 -8.41 -9.65
CA PRO A 67 -14.67 -9.63 -8.99
C PRO A 67 -13.51 -10.31 -9.72
N VAL A 68 -13.59 -10.39 -11.06
CA VAL A 68 -12.51 -10.96 -11.89
C VAL A 68 -11.25 -10.12 -11.79
N MET A 69 -11.38 -8.80 -11.90
CA MET A 69 -10.24 -7.88 -11.83
C MET A 69 -9.59 -7.86 -10.44
N MET A 70 -10.37 -8.03 -9.37
CA MET A 70 -9.86 -8.16 -8.02
C MET A 70 -9.09 -9.47 -7.84
N ALA A 71 -9.65 -10.60 -8.28
CA ALA A 71 -8.98 -11.89 -8.19
C ALA A 71 -7.62 -11.84 -8.92
N LEU A 72 -7.62 -11.32 -10.15
CA LEU A 72 -6.41 -11.12 -10.94
C LEU A 72 -5.37 -10.24 -10.22
N LEU A 73 -5.78 -9.12 -9.62
CA LEU A 73 -4.87 -8.22 -8.91
C LEU A 73 -4.24 -8.91 -7.70
N LEU A 74 -5.04 -9.58 -6.88
CA LEU A 74 -4.56 -10.30 -5.69
C LEU A 74 -3.60 -11.42 -6.08
N SER A 75 -3.96 -12.23 -7.09
CA SER A 75 -3.08 -13.29 -7.60
C SER A 75 -1.78 -12.72 -8.18
N ALA A 76 -1.84 -11.61 -8.91
CA ALA A 76 -0.65 -10.94 -9.45
C ALA A 76 0.32 -10.52 -8.34
N ILE A 77 -0.20 -9.93 -7.26
CA ILE A 77 0.59 -9.45 -6.13
C ILE A 77 1.13 -10.63 -5.33
N TRP A 78 0.27 -11.58 -4.97
CA TRP A 78 0.61 -12.69 -4.08
C TRP A 78 1.61 -13.66 -4.74
N ARG A 79 1.31 -14.09 -5.98
CA ARG A 79 2.14 -15.00 -6.78
C ARG A 79 3.29 -14.29 -7.51
N GLN A 80 3.41 -12.97 -7.34
CA GLN A 80 4.43 -12.11 -7.96
C GLN A 80 4.49 -12.22 -9.49
N ILE A 81 3.32 -12.29 -10.15
CA ILE A 81 3.22 -12.47 -11.59
C ILE A 81 3.72 -11.21 -12.31
N ALA A 82 4.78 -11.34 -13.10
CA ALA A 82 5.52 -10.19 -13.61
C ALA A 82 5.03 -9.63 -14.96
N SER A 83 4.00 -10.21 -15.59
CA SER A 83 3.50 -9.76 -16.89
C SER A 83 2.00 -10.00 -17.11
N VAL A 84 1.39 -9.17 -17.97
CA VAL A 84 -0.01 -9.35 -18.39
C VAL A 84 -0.20 -10.63 -19.19
N SER A 85 0.78 -11.04 -20.00
CA SER A 85 0.71 -12.29 -20.77
C SER A 85 0.67 -13.51 -19.84
N GLU A 86 1.44 -13.50 -18.76
CA GLU A 86 1.37 -14.57 -17.75
C GLU A 86 0.03 -14.54 -16.99
N LEU A 87 -0.49 -13.36 -16.67
CA LEU A 87 -1.83 -13.27 -16.06
C LEU A 87 -2.92 -13.86 -16.97
N VAL A 88 -2.83 -13.64 -18.29
CA VAL A 88 -3.75 -14.25 -19.27
C VAL A 88 -3.58 -15.76 -19.33
N ARG A 89 -2.35 -16.27 -19.30
CA ARG A 89 -2.10 -17.71 -19.26
C ARG A 89 -2.73 -18.33 -18.01
N VAL A 90 -2.48 -17.73 -16.85
CA VAL A 90 -2.99 -18.21 -15.56
C VAL A 90 -4.52 -18.21 -15.54
N ILE A 91 -5.20 -17.11 -15.87
CA ILE A 91 -6.68 -17.10 -15.86
C ILE A 91 -7.31 -18.03 -16.89
N ARG A 92 -6.60 -18.36 -17.97
CA ARG A 92 -7.11 -19.26 -19.01
C ARG A 92 -6.98 -20.72 -18.59
N ASP A 93 -5.89 -21.06 -17.93
CA ASP A 93 -5.47 -22.44 -17.70
C ASP A 93 -5.72 -22.90 -16.24
N GLU A 94 -5.90 -21.96 -15.29
CA GLU A 94 -6.02 -22.21 -13.85
C GLU A 94 -7.23 -21.46 -13.26
N ALA A 95 -7.84 -22.01 -12.21
CA ALA A 95 -8.79 -21.28 -11.38
C ALA A 95 -8.04 -20.22 -10.55
N LEU A 96 -8.66 -19.06 -10.35
CA LEU A 96 -8.07 -17.93 -9.64
C LEU A 96 -8.98 -17.49 -8.49
N LEU A 97 -8.63 -17.91 -7.27
CA LEU A 97 -9.41 -17.60 -6.07
C LEU A 97 -10.87 -18.07 -6.22
N TRP A 98 -11.81 -17.14 -6.38
CA TRP A 98 -13.23 -17.41 -6.58
C TRP A 98 -13.67 -17.43 -8.06
N GLU A 99 -12.73 -17.31 -8.99
CA GLU A 99 -13.02 -17.29 -10.42
C GLU A 99 -12.59 -18.58 -11.12
N GLU A 100 -13.51 -19.16 -11.87
CA GLU A 100 -13.22 -20.24 -12.81
C GLU A 100 -12.37 -19.75 -14.00
N PRO A 101 -11.63 -20.65 -14.67
CA PRO A 101 -10.85 -20.30 -15.85
C PRO A 101 -11.69 -19.59 -16.93
N LYS A 102 -11.14 -18.52 -17.51
CA LYS A 102 -11.80 -17.71 -18.54
C LYS A 102 -10.91 -17.49 -19.76
N GLN A 103 -11.50 -17.66 -20.94
CA GLN A 103 -10.87 -17.32 -22.20
C GLN A 103 -10.81 -15.79 -22.38
N LEU A 104 -9.62 -15.23 -22.30
CA LEU A 104 -9.36 -13.80 -22.36
C LEU A 104 -8.18 -13.51 -23.27
N SER A 105 -8.25 -12.40 -24.01
CA SER A 105 -7.11 -11.91 -24.78
C SER A 105 -6.27 -10.95 -23.94
N GLN A 106 -4.96 -10.92 -24.21
CA GLN A 106 -4.06 -9.92 -23.62
C GLN A 106 -4.51 -8.49 -23.90
N GLN A 107 -5.07 -8.23 -25.09
CA GLN A 107 -5.60 -6.91 -25.44
C GLN A 107 -6.77 -6.51 -24.54
N ALA A 108 -7.73 -7.41 -24.31
CA ALA A 108 -8.88 -7.12 -23.45
C ALA A 108 -8.45 -6.82 -22.01
N LEU A 109 -7.53 -7.63 -21.46
CA LEU A 109 -7.02 -7.42 -20.11
C LEU A 109 -6.20 -6.12 -19.99
N SER A 110 -5.34 -5.82 -20.96
CA SER A 110 -4.56 -4.57 -20.99
C SER A 110 -5.46 -3.34 -21.08
N GLN A 111 -6.48 -3.37 -21.94
CA GLN A 111 -7.44 -2.28 -22.06
C GLN A 111 -8.24 -2.09 -20.76
N ARG A 112 -8.59 -3.19 -20.09
CA ARG A 112 -9.27 -3.12 -18.80
C ARG A 112 -8.38 -2.51 -17.73
N PHE A 113 -7.12 -2.90 -17.58
CA PHE A 113 -6.20 -2.26 -16.64
C PHE A 113 -6.01 -0.75 -16.92
N ASN A 114 -6.01 -0.34 -18.19
CA ASN A 114 -5.89 1.08 -18.55
C ASN A 114 -7.14 1.92 -18.21
N THR A 115 -8.31 1.30 -18.10
CA THR A 115 -9.59 2.01 -17.97
C THR A 115 -10.28 1.79 -16.62
N LEU A 116 -9.88 0.75 -15.88
CA LEU A 116 -10.46 0.41 -14.59
C LEU A 116 -10.03 1.43 -13.52
N PRO A 117 -10.97 2.14 -12.87
CA PRO A 117 -10.64 3.10 -11.84
C PRO A 117 -10.02 2.43 -10.60
N ALA A 118 -8.81 2.85 -10.23
CA ALA A 118 -8.11 2.31 -9.06
C ALA A 118 -8.86 2.56 -7.73
N ILE A 119 -9.75 3.56 -7.71
CA ILE A 119 -10.59 3.91 -6.56
C ILE A 119 -11.47 2.73 -6.09
N LEU A 120 -11.86 1.83 -6.99
CA LEU A 120 -12.65 0.64 -6.65
C LEU A 120 -11.86 -0.31 -5.74
N PHE A 121 -10.57 -0.53 -6.03
CA PHE A 121 -9.70 -1.33 -5.16
C PHE A 121 -9.43 -0.63 -3.83
N LEU A 122 -9.26 0.70 -3.86
CA LEU A 122 -9.08 1.49 -2.64
C LEU A 122 -10.30 1.41 -1.72
N HIS A 123 -11.52 1.41 -2.28
CA HIS A 123 -12.74 1.23 -1.49
C HIS A 123 -12.79 -0.14 -0.82
N VAL A 124 -12.48 -1.21 -1.55
CA VAL A 124 -12.39 -2.56 -0.97
C VAL A 124 -11.35 -2.60 0.15
N LEU A 125 -10.16 -2.04 -0.07
CA LEU A 125 -9.12 -1.97 0.96
C LEU A 125 -9.60 -1.19 2.20
N ASN A 126 -10.21 -0.02 2.02
CA ASN A 126 -10.71 0.80 3.12
C ASN A 126 -11.83 0.12 3.93
N GLN A 127 -12.63 -0.73 3.29
CA GLN A 127 -13.63 -1.56 3.98
C GLN A 127 -13.00 -2.78 4.68
N LEU A 128 -11.93 -3.32 4.11
CA LEU A 128 -11.23 -4.49 4.64
C LEU A 128 -10.41 -4.17 5.89
N LEU A 129 -9.75 -3.00 5.93
CA LEU A 129 -8.84 -2.63 7.02
C LEU A 129 -9.49 -2.67 8.42
N PRO A 130 -10.71 -2.13 8.64
CA PRO A 130 -11.41 -2.28 9.91
C PRO A 130 -11.66 -3.74 10.31
N LEU A 131 -12.08 -4.58 9.36
CA LEU A 131 -12.32 -6.01 9.62
C LEU A 131 -11.03 -6.74 10.01
N MET A 132 -9.92 -6.43 9.34
CA MET A 132 -8.61 -6.96 9.68
C MET A 132 -8.16 -6.49 11.07
N GLN A 133 -8.44 -5.24 11.41
CA GLN A 133 -8.11 -4.67 12.72
C GLN A 133 -8.93 -5.34 13.83
N GLU A 134 -10.23 -5.56 13.65
CA GLU A 134 -11.07 -6.32 14.59
C GLU A 134 -10.56 -7.76 14.75
N ARG A 135 -10.25 -8.45 13.64
CA ARG A 135 -9.69 -9.81 13.68
C ARG A 135 -8.37 -9.83 14.44
N TRP A 136 -7.53 -8.79 14.30
CA TRP A 136 -6.29 -8.66 15.05
C TRP A 136 -6.55 -8.46 16.55
N GLN A 137 -7.50 -7.59 16.93
CA GLN A 137 -7.86 -7.34 18.33
C GLN A 137 -8.38 -8.59 19.06
N ARG A 138 -9.03 -9.51 18.34
CA ARG A 138 -9.52 -10.79 18.89
C ARG A 138 -8.40 -11.81 19.12
N ARG A 139 -7.17 -11.57 18.63
CA ARG A 139 -6.06 -12.50 18.81
C ARG A 139 -5.57 -12.47 20.26
N LYS A 140 -5.23 -13.64 20.80
CA LYS A 140 -4.68 -13.79 22.16
C LYS A 140 -3.15 -13.68 22.22
N ARG A 141 -2.50 -13.33 21.10
CA ARG A 141 -1.04 -13.24 21.05
C ARG A 141 -0.58 -12.08 21.95
N PRO A 142 0.34 -12.31 22.90
CA PRO A 142 0.81 -11.24 23.77
C PRO A 142 1.53 -10.17 22.94
N LEU A 143 1.30 -8.92 23.30
CA LEU A 143 2.01 -7.78 22.75
C LEU A 143 3.33 -7.57 23.50
N PRO A 144 4.33 -6.96 22.85
CA PRO A 144 5.48 -6.43 23.56
C PRO A 144 5.03 -5.53 24.73
N PRO A 145 5.69 -5.61 25.91
CA PRO A 145 5.26 -4.90 27.11
C PRO A 145 5.05 -3.39 26.91
N GLU A 146 5.88 -2.75 26.10
CA GLU A 146 5.83 -1.31 25.81
C GLU A 146 4.61 -0.96 24.95
N ILE A 147 4.27 -1.83 23.99
CA ILE A 147 3.09 -1.66 23.14
C ILE A 147 1.83 -1.88 23.97
N ALA A 148 1.79 -2.93 24.79
CA ALA A 148 0.68 -3.20 25.71
C ALA A 148 0.48 -2.02 26.69
N TRP A 149 1.57 -1.51 27.26
CA TRP A 149 1.56 -0.35 28.13
C TRP A 149 0.96 0.87 27.45
N ALA A 150 1.36 1.16 26.21
CA ALA A 150 0.84 2.30 25.46
C ALA A 150 -0.65 2.13 25.13
N GLN A 151 -1.05 0.96 24.62
CA GLN A 151 -2.45 0.69 24.27
C GLN A 151 -3.39 0.73 25.48
N SER A 152 -2.91 0.45 26.69
CA SER A 152 -3.71 0.59 27.91
C SER A 152 -3.95 2.04 28.36
N ARG A 153 -3.21 3.02 27.80
CA ARG A 153 -3.17 4.41 28.29
C ARG A 153 -3.63 5.45 27.26
N PHE A 154 -3.46 5.16 25.98
CA PHE A 154 -3.83 6.07 24.90
C PHE A 154 -5.07 5.57 24.17
N ALA A 155 -5.91 6.51 23.74
CA ALA A 155 -7.14 6.19 22.99
C ALA A 155 -6.82 5.49 21.65
N ALA A 156 -5.70 5.87 21.04
CA ALA A 156 -5.12 5.19 19.89
C ALA A 156 -3.60 5.32 19.93
N CYS A 157 -2.88 4.30 19.45
CA CYS A 157 -1.44 4.35 19.23
C CYS A 157 -1.17 4.20 17.74
N LEU A 158 -0.69 5.27 17.11
CA LEU A 158 -0.53 5.37 15.66
C LEU A 158 0.94 5.66 15.29
N ILE A 159 1.37 5.14 14.15
CA ILE A 159 2.66 5.41 13.53
C ILE A 159 2.41 6.16 12.22
N VAL A 160 3.15 7.23 11.96
CA VAL A 160 3.21 7.86 10.64
C VAL A 160 4.45 7.32 9.92
N ASP A 161 4.26 6.80 8.72
CA ASP A 161 5.37 6.44 7.84
C ASP A 161 5.09 6.85 6.39
N GLY A 162 6.14 7.26 5.69
CA GLY A 162 6.08 7.76 4.31
C GLY A 162 7.01 6.97 3.40
N SER A 163 6.58 6.72 2.17
CA SER A 163 7.39 6.02 1.18
C SER A 163 7.20 6.61 -0.21
N THR A 164 8.31 6.80 -0.92
CA THR A 164 8.29 7.09 -2.36
C THR A 164 8.18 5.77 -3.10
N LEU A 165 7.15 5.64 -3.94
CA LEU A 165 6.86 4.42 -4.66
C LEU A 165 7.83 4.19 -5.81
N ASP A 166 8.01 2.92 -6.16
CA ASP A 166 8.98 2.46 -7.13
C ASP A 166 8.83 3.06 -8.53
N ALA A 167 9.90 3.00 -9.30
CA ALA A 167 9.89 3.40 -10.70
C ALA A 167 8.96 2.49 -11.53
N LEU A 168 8.08 3.12 -12.29
CA LEU A 168 7.19 2.48 -13.26
C LEU A 168 7.96 2.18 -14.55
N ILE A 169 7.72 1.00 -15.12
CA ILE A 169 8.39 0.58 -16.35
C ILE A 169 7.65 1.16 -17.56
N ARG A 170 8.37 1.95 -18.36
CA ARG A 170 7.93 2.56 -19.63
C ARG A 170 7.66 1.60 -20.81
N LYS A 171 7.35 0.33 -20.58
CA LYS A 171 7.25 -0.66 -21.67
C LYS A 171 5.91 -0.61 -22.41
N VAL A 172 4.85 -0.10 -21.77
CA VAL A 172 3.49 -0.18 -22.26
C VAL A 172 2.66 1.05 -21.89
N GLY A 173 1.61 1.33 -22.66
CA GLY A 173 0.57 2.30 -22.33
C GLY A 173 1.08 3.74 -22.20
N LEU A 174 0.49 4.47 -21.25
CA LEU A 174 0.67 5.91 -21.02
C LEU A 174 2.11 6.35 -20.68
N LEU A 175 2.98 5.39 -20.35
CA LEU A 175 4.35 5.67 -19.90
C LEU A 175 5.40 5.46 -21.00
N ARG A 176 5.00 4.95 -22.17
CA ARG A 176 5.90 4.50 -23.23
C ARG A 176 6.77 5.64 -23.78
N ASP A 177 6.19 6.81 -23.93
CA ASP A 177 6.83 7.95 -24.59
C ASP A 177 7.62 8.85 -23.62
N LEU A 178 7.66 8.50 -22.33
CA LEU A 178 8.43 9.26 -21.34
C LEU A 178 9.94 9.08 -21.55
N GLU A 179 10.74 10.07 -21.16
CA GLU A 179 12.20 10.02 -21.28
C GLU A 179 12.91 9.19 -20.20
N LYS A 180 12.36 9.11 -18.98
CA LYS A 180 12.86 8.25 -17.88
C LYS A 180 11.72 7.51 -17.16
N ASN A 181 12.01 6.33 -16.61
CA ASN A 181 11.03 5.59 -15.81
C ASN A 181 10.60 6.50 -14.64
N PRO A 182 9.35 6.98 -14.60
CA PRO A 182 8.90 7.85 -13.53
C PRO A 182 8.74 7.04 -12.25
N LEU A 183 8.93 7.66 -11.09
CA LEU A 183 8.51 7.09 -9.82
C LEU A 183 6.97 7.07 -9.75
N ALA A 184 6.38 6.06 -9.11
CA ALA A 184 4.93 5.87 -9.08
C ALA A 184 4.18 6.83 -8.13
N GLY A 185 4.86 7.85 -7.62
CA GLY A 185 4.33 8.81 -6.66
C GLY A 185 4.87 8.58 -5.25
N LYS A 186 4.15 9.12 -4.28
CA LYS A 186 4.47 9.06 -2.86
C LYS A 186 3.23 8.66 -2.07
N MET A 187 3.43 7.89 -1.02
CA MET A 187 2.38 7.55 -0.08
C MET A 187 2.81 7.82 1.35
N THR A 188 1.84 8.13 2.20
CA THR A 188 1.98 8.20 3.65
C THR A 188 0.84 7.43 4.28
N ALA A 189 1.14 6.66 5.33
CA ALA A 189 0.14 5.91 6.08
C ALA A 189 0.20 6.24 7.56
N LEU A 190 -0.98 6.26 8.19
CA LEU A 190 -1.13 6.03 9.61
C LEU A 190 -1.31 4.53 9.81
N LEU A 191 -0.49 3.94 10.66
CA LEU A 191 -0.54 2.52 11.01
C LEU A 191 -0.87 2.37 12.49
N HIS A 192 -1.70 1.39 12.85
CA HIS A 192 -1.87 1.02 14.25
C HIS A 192 -0.56 0.43 14.80
N LEU A 193 -0.06 0.95 15.91
CA LEU A 193 1.23 0.54 16.49
C LEU A 193 1.32 -0.98 16.77
N GLY A 194 0.23 -1.58 17.25
CA GLY A 194 0.21 -3.00 17.60
C GLY A 194 0.09 -3.93 16.39
N SER A 195 -0.85 -3.65 15.50
CA SER A 195 -1.15 -4.53 14.36
C SER A 195 -0.28 -4.26 13.14
N GLN A 196 0.30 -3.06 13.06
CA GLN A 196 0.95 -2.50 11.87
C GLN A 196 0.02 -2.40 10.66
N LEU A 197 -1.29 -2.62 10.85
CA LEU A 197 -2.28 -2.44 9.81
C LEU A 197 -2.48 -0.94 9.56
N PRO A 198 -2.68 -0.54 8.29
CA PRO A 198 -3.08 0.81 7.97
C PRO A 198 -4.42 1.17 8.61
N ASP A 199 -4.42 2.31 9.29
CA ASP A 199 -5.61 3.02 9.76
C ASP A 199 -6.05 4.04 8.71
N LYS A 200 -5.10 4.74 8.09
CA LYS A 200 -5.34 5.65 6.96
C LYS A 200 -4.17 5.63 5.98
N ILE A 201 -4.48 5.75 4.69
CA ILE A 201 -3.48 5.85 3.62
C ILE A 201 -3.81 7.09 2.79
N TRP A 202 -2.77 7.84 2.46
CA TRP A 202 -2.82 8.92 1.48
C TRP A 202 -1.79 8.71 0.38
N PHE A 203 -2.13 9.18 -0.82
CA PHE A 203 -1.32 9.02 -2.02
C PHE A 203 -1.24 10.35 -2.77
N ASP A 204 -0.05 10.68 -3.25
CA ASP A 204 0.23 11.79 -4.15
C ASP A 204 0.99 11.26 -5.38
N PRO A 205 0.49 11.48 -6.61
CA PRO A 205 1.22 11.08 -7.82
C PRO A 205 2.58 11.78 -7.97
N GLN A 206 2.81 12.90 -7.28
CA GLN A 206 4.10 13.60 -7.28
C GLN A 206 5.10 12.93 -6.33
N ALA A 207 6.03 12.16 -6.88
CA ALA A 207 7.04 11.45 -6.11
C ALA A 207 8.01 12.36 -5.34
N SER A 208 8.15 13.62 -5.75
CA SER A 208 8.99 14.64 -5.11
C SER A 208 8.33 15.31 -3.90
N SER A 209 7.06 15.00 -3.60
CA SER A 209 6.35 15.59 -2.47
C SER A 209 7.08 15.31 -1.15
N HIS A 210 7.15 16.33 -0.29
CA HIS A 210 7.79 16.20 1.01
C HIS A 210 6.83 15.52 1.99
N ASP A 211 7.32 14.65 2.87
CA ASP A 211 6.49 14.00 3.91
C ASP A 211 5.70 14.98 4.79
N GLN A 212 6.20 16.21 4.95
CA GLN A 212 5.54 17.25 5.74
C GLN A 212 4.29 17.83 5.08
N SER A 213 4.05 17.59 3.77
CA SER A 213 2.81 18.02 3.11
C SER A 213 1.57 17.32 3.71
N TRP A 214 1.76 16.15 4.31
CA TRP A 214 0.69 15.34 4.90
C TRP A 214 0.25 15.80 6.29
N TRP A 215 0.97 16.73 6.91
CA TRP A 215 0.72 17.13 8.30
C TRP A 215 -0.69 17.62 8.56
N GLN A 216 -1.28 18.35 7.62
CA GLN A 216 -2.66 18.83 7.76
C GLN A 216 -3.64 17.65 7.86
N MET A 217 -3.50 16.65 6.99
CA MET A 217 -4.34 15.46 6.98
C MET A 217 -4.11 14.59 8.21
N ILE A 218 -2.86 14.43 8.65
CA ILE A 218 -2.51 13.70 9.87
C ILE A 218 -3.19 14.35 11.08
N ILE A 219 -3.03 15.67 11.26
CA ILE A 219 -3.61 16.39 12.40
C ILE A 219 -5.13 16.37 12.37
N GLN A 220 -5.75 16.42 11.19
CA GLN A 220 -7.21 16.28 11.06
C GLN A 220 -7.69 14.89 11.52
N HIS A 221 -6.97 13.84 11.16
CA HIS A 221 -7.35 12.44 11.42
C HIS A 221 -7.11 12.00 12.87
N VAL A 222 -5.96 12.34 13.47
CA VAL A 222 -5.63 11.89 14.84
C VAL A 222 -6.55 12.49 15.90
N GLN A 223 -6.94 11.73 16.91
CA GLN A 223 -7.89 12.17 17.93
C GLN A 223 -7.19 12.57 19.24
N ALA A 224 -7.83 13.42 20.05
CA ALA A 224 -7.32 13.77 21.37
C ALA A 224 -7.08 12.51 22.24
N GLY A 225 -6.01 12.51 23.02
CA GLY A 225 -5.59 11.35 23.83
C GLY A 225 -4.90 10.24 23.04
N SER A 226 -4.62 10.45 21.75
CA SER A 226 -3.80 9.53 20.94
C SER A 226 -2.31 9.67 21.25
N LEU A 227 -1.57 8.60 21.01
CA LEU A 227 -0.11 8.57 20.90
C LEU A 227 0.28 8.46 19.42
N LEU A 228 1.10 9.38 18.92
CA LEU A 228 1.60 9.40 17.55
C LEU A 228 3.12 9.21 17.49
N LEU A 229 3.59 8.21 16.75
CA LEU A 229 5.01 7.94 16.53
C LEU A 229 5.38 8.34 15.10
N PHE A 230 6.50 9.05 14.93
CA PHE A 230 7.00 9.38 13.58
C PHE A 230 8.50 9.65 13.59
N ASP A 231 9.14 9.45 12.44
CA ASP A 231 10.58 9.60 12.28
C ASP A 231 11.02 11.08 12.07
N LEU A 232 12.30 11.28 11.75
CA LEU A 232 12.86 12.61 11.54
C LEU A 232 12.30 13.32 10.29
N GLY A 233 11.83 12.58 9.28
CA GLY A 233 11.28 13.14 8.04
C GLY A 233 10.05 14.01 8.28
N TYR A 234 9.32 13.74 9.37
CA TYR A 234 8.15 14.49 9.79
C TYR A 234 8.44 15.63 10.78
N THR A 235 9.69 15.84 11.22
CA THR A 235 9.99 16.83 12.26
C THR A 235 9.54 18.26 11.88
N ASN A 236 8.57 18.80 12.62
CA ASN A 236 8.05 20.16 12.43
C ASN A 236 7.49 20.74 13.75
N PHE A 237 8.20 21.69 14.35
CA PHE A 237 7.85 22.25 15.67
C PHE A 237 6.51 22.99 15.70
N THR A 238 6.08 23.57 14.57
CA THR A 238 4.74 24.18 14.49
C THR A 238 3.66 23.12 14.64
N ARG A 239 3.84 21.98 13.96
CA ARG A 239 2.91 20.84 14.04
C ARG A 239 2.94 20.17 15.41
N PHE A 240 4.09 20.16 16.08
CA PHE A 240 4.18 19.66 17.45
C PHE A 240 3.32 20.48 18.42
N ARG A 241 3.29 21.81 18.27
CA ARG A 241 2.39 22.67 19.07
C ARG A 241 0.92 22.37 18.78
N GLU A 242 0.55 22.14 17.51
CA GLU A 242 -0.81 21.77 17.13
C GLU A 242 -1.23 20.41 17.72
N LEU A 243 -0.35 19.40 17.69
CA LEU A 243 -0.58 18.11 18.34
C LEU A 243 -0.77 18.27 19.85
N THR A 244 0.10 19.02 20.52
CA THR A 244 -0.02 19.30 21.96
C THR A 244 -1.32 20.02 22.29
N ALA A 245 -1.72 21.02 21.49
CA ALA A 245 -2.99 21.73 21.66
C ALA A 245 -4.20 20.79 21.47
N LYS A 246 -4.10 19.82 20.55
CA LYS A 246 -5.10 18.76 20.34
C LYS A 246 -5.05 17.65 21.42
N ARG A 247 -4.17 17.77 22.42
CA ARG A 247 -3.92 16.75 23.47
C ARG A 247 -3.48 15.41 22.89
N VAL A 248 -2.68 15.45 21.82
CA VAL A 248 -2.02 14.28 21.22
C VAL A 248 -0.60 14.20 21.78
N THR A 249 -0.27 13.08 22.40
CA THR A 249 1.10 12.79 22.79
C THR A 249 1.86 12.29 21.58
N PHE A 250 3.12 12.70 21.40
CA PHE A 250 3.92 12.21 20.29
C PHE A 250 5.32 11.79 20.71
N ILE A 251 5.88 10.83 19.98
CA ILE A 251 7.27 10.39 20.12
C ILE A 251 7.91 10.52 18.75
N THR A 252 9.03 11.24 18.71
CA THR A 252 9.87 11.33 17.52
C THR A 252 11.33 11.28 17.91
N ARG A 253 12.16 10.87 16.96
CA ARG A 253 13.60 10.83 17.17
C ARG A 253 14.11 12.26 17.36
N ALA A 254 14.94 12.48 18.38
CA ALA A 254 15.59 13.77 18.57
C ALA A 254 16.54 14.05 17.39
N LYS A 255 16.41 15.24 16.79
CA LYS A 255 17.39 15.74 15.83
C LYS A 255 18.66 16.07 16.61
N ARG A 256 19.78 15.40 16.31
CA ARG A 256 21.08 15.79 16.86
C ARG A 256 21.42 17.17 16.31
N THR A 257 21.35 18.18 17.16
CA THR A 257 22.09 19.42 16.94
C THR A 257 23.54 19.12 17.32
N GLN A 258 24.50 19.43 16.46
CA GLN A 258 25.90 19.55 16.89
C GLN A 258 25.93 20.71 17.88
N LEU A 259 25.77 20.42 19.18
CA LEU A 259 26.29 21.29 20.21
C LEU A 259 27.78 20.95 20.26
N GLU A 260 28.59 21.71 19.52
CA GLU A 260 29.99 21.86 19.85
C GLU A 260 30.04 22.42 21.28
N VAL A 261 30.58 21.62 22.20
CA VAL A 261 31.05 22.05 23.51
C VAL A 261 32.56 22.23 23.39
#